data_AF-A0A5R2NE31-F1
#
_entry.id   AF-A0A5R2NE31-F1
#
_cell.length_a   1.000
_cell.length_b   1.000
_cell.length_c   1.000
_cell.angle_alpha   90.00
_cell.angle_beta   90.00
_cell.angle_gamma   90.00
#
_symmetry.space_group_name_H-M   'P 1'
#
loop_
_entity.id
_entity.type
_entity.pdbx_description
1 polymer ?
#
loop_
_entity_poly.entity_id
_entity_poly.type
_entity_poly.pdbx_seq_one_letter_code
_entity_poly.pdbx_strand_id
1 'polypeptide(L)' 'MLDQAVKGSSPVVAARRGSPEFRQCCDSYVCPVCSQVVELTDYRQVLWHQQPGHQPMDADD' A
#
# COMPACT_ATOMS: atom_id res chain seq x y z
N MET A 1 -42.91 0.59 19.72
CA MET A 1 -41.60 -0.04 19.48
C MET A 1 -40.58 1.05 19.74
N LEU A 2 -39.95 1.03 20.91
CA LEU A 2 -39.28 2.20 21.50
C LEU A 2 -37.89 2.46 20.90
N ASP A 3 -37.75 3.70 20.41
CA ASP A 3 -36.62 4.62 20.43
C ASP A 3 -35.28 4.06 20.96
N GLN A 4 -34.27 3.91 20.09
CA GLN A 4 -32.90 3.66 20.54
C GLN A 4 -31.88 4.49 19.75
N ALA A 5 -31.65 5.69 20.31
CA ALA A 5 -30.35 6.26 20.63
C ALA A 5 -29.25 6.21 19.56
N VAL A 6 -29.04 7.37 18.93
CA VAL A 6 -27.76 7.83 18.40
C VAL A 6 -26.70 7.81 19.51
N LYS A 7 -26.01 6.68 19.65
CA LYS A 7 -24.89 6.56 20.58
C LYS A 7 -23.61 6.90 19.83
N GLY A 8 -23.29 8.18 19.86
CA GLY A 8 -21.96 8.68 19.50
C GLY A 8 -20.91 7.90 20.27
N SER A 9 -20.04 7.23 19.52
CA SER A 9 -18.81 6.65 20.04
C SER A 9 -17.80 6.77 18.91
N SER A 10 -17.31 8.00 18.70
CA SER A 10 -16.04 8.19 18.01
C SER A 10 -15.02 7.31 18.72
N PRO A 11 -14.39 6.32 18.07
CA PRO A 11 -13.20 5.78 18.66
C PRO A 11 -12.17 6.90 18.56
N VAL A 12 -11.88 7.54 19.69
CA VAL A 12 -10.59 8.19 19.85
C VAL A 12 -9.59 7.06 19.60
N VAL A 13 -9.00 7.03 18.40
CA VAL A 13 -7.89 6.12 18.13
C VAL A 13 -6.77 6.66 18.97
N ALA A 14 -6.70 6.17 20.21
CA ALA A 14 -5.53 6.27 21.03
C ALA A 14 -4.39 5.71 20.20
N ALA A 15 -3.49 6.59 19.78
CA ALA A 15 -2.25 6.22 19.11
C ALA A 15 -1.46 5.32 20.08
N ARG A 16 -1.75 4.02 20.05
CA ARG A 16 -0.91 2.98 20.62
C ARG A 16 0.41 3.12 19.85
N ARG A 17 1.39 3.79 20.47
CA ARG A 17 2.81 3.62 20.15
C ARG A 17 3.15 2.18 20.52
N GLY A 18 2.68 1.23 19.72
CA GLY A 18 3.43 0.00 19.55
C GLY A 18 4.77 0.42 19.00
N SER A 19 5.84 -0.21 19.48
CA SER A 19 7.12 -0.25 18.77
C SER A 19 6.84 -0.42 17.27
N PRO A 20 7.64 0.15 16.36
CA PRO A 20 7.57 -0.22 14.95
C PRO A 20 8.05 -1.68 14.82
N GLU A 21 7.25 -2.62 15.33
CA GLU A 21 7.22 -4.02 14.96
C GLU A 21 7.24 -3.96 13.44
N PHE A 22 8.39 -4.28 12.86
CA PHE A 22 8.73 -4.24 11.44
C PHE A 22 7.45 -4.21 10.60
N ARG A 23 6.95 -3.00 10.31
CA ARG A 23 5.92 -2.85 9.31
C ARG A 23 6.70 -3.12 8.03
N GLN A 24 6.73 -4.38 7.60
CA GLN A 24 7.02 -4.81 6.23
C GLN A 24 5.95 -4.17 5.35
N CYS A 25 5.97 -2.83 5.27
CA CYS A 25 4.77 -2.07 4.95
C CYS A 25 4.51 -2.00 3.46
N CYS A 26 5.52 -2.30 2.64
CA CYS A 26 5.40 -2.27 1.20
C CYS A 26 6.58 -3.07 0.65
N ASP A 27 6.36 -4.31 0.20
CA ASP A 27 7.28 -4.99 -0.71
C ASP A 27 7.14 -4.35 -2.10
N SER A 28 7.24 -3.02 -2.17
CA SER A 28 6.96 -2.23 -3.36
C SER A 28 7.76 -0.93 -3.37
N TYR A 29 8.22 -0.48 -4.53
CA TYR A 29 8.88 0.82 -4.68
C TYR A 29 8.31 1.61 -5.85
N VAL A 30 8.36 2.94 -5.78
CA VAL A 30 7.98 3.79 -6.92
C VAL A 30 9.17 3.91 -7.87
N CYS A 31 9.00 3.47 -9.11
CA CYS A 31 10.04 3.59 -10.12
C CYS A 31 10.24 5.07 -10.51
N PRO A 32 11.47 5.61 -10.45
CA PRO A 32 11.73 7.02 -10.78
C PRO A 32 11.65 7.33 -12.28
N VAL A 33 11.62 6.31 -13.15
CA VAL A 33 11.58 6.46 -14.61
C VAL A 33 10.14 6.65 -15.10
N CYS A 34 9.23 5.79 -14.62
CA CYS A 34 7.86 5.71 -15.10
C CYS A 34 6.82 6.08 -14.03
N SER A 35 7.24 6.38 -12.79
CA SER A 35 6.38 6.68 -11.63
C SER A 35 5.39 5.57 -11.26
N GLN A 36 5.60 4.35 -11.76
CA GLN A 36 4.79 3.19 -11.41
C GLN A 36 5.21 2.60 -10.06
N VAL A 37 4.23 2.13 -9.29
CA VAL A 37 4.47 1.31 -8.10
C VAL A 37 4.82 -0.10 -8.56
N VAL A 38 6.03 -0.53 -8.21
CA VAL A 38 6.61 -1.83 -8.57
C VAL A 38 6.56 -2.71 -7.34
N GLU A 39 5.80 -3.80 -7.41
CA GLU A 39 5.77 -4.80 -6.35
C GLU A 39 7.02 -5.70 -6.47
N LEU A 40 7.88 -5.70 -5.45
CA LEU A 40 9.04 -6.58 -5.31
C LEU A 40 8.64 -8.07 -5.23
N THR A 41 7.40 -8.37 -4.85
CA THR A 41 6.84 -9.72 -4.92
C THR A 41 6.54 -10.16 -6.36
N ASP A 42 6.35 -9.23 -7.29
CA ASP A 42 6.12 -9.52 -8.70
C ASP A 42 7.45 -9.49 -9.47
N TYR A 43 8.06 -10.66 -9.61
CA TYR A 43 9.30 -10.84 -10.37
C TYR A 43 9.20 -10.34 -11.82
N ARG A 44 8.02 -10.36 -12.45
CA ARG A 44 7.83 -9.88 -13.82
C ARG A 44 8.02 -8.37 -13.87
N GLN A 45 7.43 -7.65 -12.92
CA GLN A 45 7.63 -6.21 -12.79
C GLN A 45 9.09 -5.89 -12.48
N VAL A 46 9.70 -6.58 -11.51
CA VAL A 46 11.11 -6.35 -11.15
C VAL A 46 12.05 -6.52 -12.36
N LEU A 47 11.86 -7.57 -13.15
CA LEU A 47 12.68 -7.83 -14.34
C LEU A 47 12.45 -6.79 -15.44
N TRP A 48 11.20 -6.35 -15.65
CA TRP A 48 10.88 -5.32 -16.63
C TRP A 48 11.54 -3.98 -16.28
N HIS A 49 11.47 -3.58 -15.01
CA HIS A 49 12.02 -2.31 -14.54
C HIS A 49 13.57 -2.26 -14.51
N GLN A 50 14.26 -3.39 -14.65
CA GLN A 50 15.72 -3.41 -14.83
C GLN A 50 16.16 -2.95 -16.23
N GLN A 51 15.27 -2.98 -17.23
CA GLN A 51 15.62 -2.55 -18.58
C GLN A 51 15.58 -1.01 -18.70
N PRO A 52 16.61 -0.37 -19.29
CA PRO A 52 16.57 1.06 -19.54
C PRO A 52 15.51 1.38 -20.59
N GLY A 53 14.70 2.43 -20.35
CA GLY A 53 13.66 2.87 -21.29
C GLY A 53 12.36 2.06 -21.24
N HIS A 54 12.14 1.27 -20.19
CA HIS A 54 10.87 0.59 -19.97
C HIS A 54 9.71 1.60 -19.84
N GLN A 55 8.54 1.21 -20.35
CA GLN A 55 7.29 1.94 -20.15
C GLN A 55 6.51 1.35 -18.95
N PRO A 56 5.55 2.09 -18.36
CA PRO A 56 4.68 1.51 -17.34
C PRO A 56 4.04 0.20 -17.84
N MET A 57 4.07 -0.83 -17.00
CA MET A 57 3.45 -2.12 -17.30
C MET A 57 1.95 -2.05 -16.97
N ASP A 58 1.10 -2.50 -17.89
CA ASP A 58 -0.33 -2.65 -17.62
C ASP A 58 -0.56 -3.67 -16.47
N ALA A 59 -1.43 -3.30 -15.53
CA ALA A 59 -1.74 -4.10 -14.34
C ALA A 59 -2.83 -5.17 -14.58
N ASP A 60 -3.05 -5.57 -15.83
CA ASP A 60 -4.22 -6.37 -16.25
C ASP A 60 -3.82 -7.77 -16.74
N ASP A 61 -3.89 -8.75 -15.83
CA ASP A 61 -4.73 -9.97 -15.89
C ASP A 61 -4.70 -10.69 -14.52
#